data_AF-A0A969Z9R7-F1
#
_entry.id   AF-A0A969Z9R7-F1
#
_cell.length_a   1.000
_cell.length_b   1.000
_cell.length_c   1.000
_cell.angle_alpha   90.00
_cell.angle_beta   90.00
_cell.angle_gamma   90.00
#
_symmetry.space_group_name_H-M   'P 1'
#
loop_
_entity.id
_entity.type
_entity.pdbx_description
1 polymer ?
#
loop_
_entity_poly.entity_id
_entity_poly.type
_entity_poly.pdbx_seq_one_letter_code
_entity_poly.pdbx_strand_id
1 'polypeptide(L)'
;MSNWFELEHEYYMPTFKRIPVTLVKGEGAKVWDESGKEYLDFVSGIAVNSLGHCHPVVVKAITEQANTLMHTSNIYYTTPQIKLAELLVKNSCLDKVFICNSGTEATEGAVKLARRYGHIHLKGAYEVITGTGSFHGRTLAMVSASGQTKFQEPYIPIPSGFINV
;
A
#
# COMPACT_ATOMS: atom_id res chain seq x y z
N MET A 1 17.21 10.75 -26.92
CA MET A 1 16.77 10.18 -25.63
C MET A 1 15.97 11.25 -24.93
N SER A 2 14.75 10.95 -24.51
CA SER A 2 13.92 11.90 -23.77
C SER A 2 14.59 12.23 -22.44
N ASN A 3 14.69 13.50 -22.05
CA ASN A 3 15.17 13.85 -20.72
C ASN A 3 14.02 13.66 -19.72
N TRP A 4 13.88 12.45 -19.17
CA TRP A 4 12.78 12.10 -18.26
C TRP A 4 12.71 13.01 -17.02
N PHE A 5 13.85 13.58 -16.58
CA PHE A 5 13.92 14.48 -15.43
C PHE A 5 13.29 15.85 -15.72
N GLU A 6 13.47 16.38 -16.92
CA GLU A 6 12.84 17.64 -17.34
C GLU A 6 11.31 17.47 -17.44
N LEU A 7 10.86 16.36 -18.03
CA LEU A 7 9.44 16.04 -18.12
C LEU A 7 8.80 15.84 -16.74
N GLU A 8 9.51 15.20 -15.80
CA GLU A 8 9.04 15.11 -14.42
C GLU A 8 8.87 16.50 -13.81
N HIS A 9 9.87 17.38 -13.99
CA HIS A 9 9.82 18.72 -13.42
C HIS A 9 8.66 19.56 -13.95
N GLU A 10 8.34 19.41 -15.24
CA GLU A 10 7.25 20.14 -15.89
C GLU A 10 5.87 19.58 -15.51
N TYR A 11 5.72 18.26 -15.46
CA TYR A 11 4.40 17.61 -15.43
C TYR A 11 4.06 16.88 -14.13
N TYR A 12 5.00 16.65 -13.23
CA TYR A 12 4.78 15.82 -12.03
C TYR A 12 4.93 16.63 -10.73
N MET A 13 4.01 16.40 -9.78
CA MET A 13 4.07 17.06 -8.48
C MET A 13 5.29 16.54 -7.68
N PRO A 14 6.16 17.42 -7.15
CA PRO A 14 7.41 17.03 -6.50
C PRO A 14 7.18 16.53 -5.05
N THR A 15 6.52 15.38 -4.93
CA THR A 15 6.18 14.75 -3.64
C THR A 15 7.24 13.75 -3.16
N PHE A 16 8.24 13.45 -3.99
CA PHE A 16 9.31 12.51 -3.70
C PHE A 16 10.67 13.08 -4.11
N LYS A 17 11.71 12.70 -3.37
CA LYS A 17 13.11 12.91 -3.78
C LYS A 17 13.58 11.64 -4.50
N ARG A 18 13.68 11.69 -5.83
CA ARG A 18 14.11 10.54 -6.65
C ARG A 18 15.64 10.45 -6.74
N ILE A 19 16.14 9.23 -6.90
CA ILE A 19 17.50 8.96 -7.35
C ILE A 19 17.50 9.12 -8.89
N PRO A 20 18.48 9.80 -9.51
CA PRO A 20 18.48 10.08 -10.94
C PRO A 20 18.89 8.83 -11.77
N VAL A 21 18.10 7.76 -11.66
CA VAL A 21 18.28 6.51 -12.41
C VAL A 21 16.94 6.11 -13.03
N THR A 22 16.91 6.01 -14.35
CA THR A 22 15.73 5.58 -15.11
C THR A 22 15.77 4.06 -15.31
N LEU A 23 15.07 3.31 -14.47
CA LEU A 23 14.92 1.85 -14.64
C LEU A 23 13.88 1.52 -15.71
N VAL A 24 14.23 0.66 -16.67
CA VAL A 24 13.39 0.33 -17.83
C VAL A 24 13.08 -1.16 -17.98
N LYS A 25 13.81 -2.04 -17.29
CA LYS A 25 13.55 -3.49 -17.25
C LYS A 25 13.78 -4.01 -15.84
N GLY A 26 12.98 -5.01 -15.43
CA GLY A 26 13.19 -5.79 -14.21
C GLY A 26 12.97 -7.28 -14.46
N GLU A 27 13.76 -8.13 -13.81
CA GLU A 27 13.68 -9.59 -13.91
C GLU A 27 14.26 -10.23 -12.65
N GLY A 28 13.44 -10.93 -11.87
CA GLY A 28 13.87 -11.51 -10.59
C GLY A 28 14.37 -10.42 -9.63
N ALA A 29 15.58 -10.56 -9.10
CA ALA A 29 16.20 -9.58 -8.22
C ALA A 29 16.95 -8.46 -8.95
N LYS A 30 16.92 -8.43 -10.29
CA LYS A 30 17.72 -7.51 -11.10
C LYS A 30 16.85 -6.47 -11.80
N VAL A 31 17.43 -5.29 -12.02
CA VAL A 31 16.86 -4.22 -12.83
C VAL A 31 17.91 -3.62 -13.75
N TRP A 32 17.49 -3.06 -14.89
CA TRP A 32 18.36 -2.40 -15.86
C TRP A 32 17.90 -0.98 -16.12
N ASP A 33 18.85 -0.06 -16.24
CA ASP A 33 18.56 1.31 -16.67
C ASP A 33 18.52 1.45 -18.20
N GLU A 34 18.14 2.63 -18.68
CA GLU A 34 18.02 2.95 -20.11
C GLU A 34 19.34 2.87 -20.90
N SER A 35 20.49 2.86 -20.22
CA SER A 35 21.81 2.62 -20.83
C SER A 35 22.17 1.13 -20.92
N GLY A 36 21.32 0.26 -20.36
CA GLY A 36 21.54 -1.18 -20.28
C GLY A 36 22.37 -1.62 -19.07
N LYS A 37 22.70 -0.73 -18.13
CA LYS A 37 23.45 -1.09 -16.93
C LYS A 37 22.55 -1.86 -15.96
N GLU A 38 23.06 -3.00 -15.48
CA GLU A 38 22.39 -3.89 -14.54
C GLU A 38 22.64 -3.47 -13.09
N TYR A 39 21.62 -3.63 -12.25
CA TYR A 39 21.67 -3.44 -10.80
C TYR A 39 21.03 -4.63 -10.09
N LEU A 40 21.58 -4.98 -8.93
CA LEU A 40 20.92 -5.85 -7.96
C LEU A 40 20.00 -4.99 -7.08
N ASP A 41 18.70 -5.28 -7.09
CA ASP A 41 17.69 -4.49 -6.37
C ASP A 41 17.50 -4.98 -4.93
N PHE A 42 18.18 -4.31 -4.00
CA PHE A 42 17.98 -4.49 -2.55
C PHE A 42 16.87 -3.61 -1.95
N VAL A 43 16.23 -2.76 -2.75
CA VAL A 43 15.10 -1.91 -2.31
C VAL A 43 13.78 -2.67 -2.48
N SER A 44 13.65 -3.46 -3.55
CA SER A 44 12.49 -4.31 -3.84
C SER A 44 11.17 -3.52 -3.85
N GLY A 45 11.19 -2.30 -4.39
CA GLY A 45 10.01 -1.42 -4.38
C GLY A 45 9.54 -1.05 -2.96
N ILE A 46 10.47 -0.94 -2.00
CA ILE A 46 10.17 -0.79 -0.57
C ILE A 46 9.46 -2.06 -0.05
N ALA A 47 10.13 -3.19 -0.21
CA ALA A 47 9.68 -4.53 0.20
C ALA A 47 8.38 -5.04 -0.46
N VAL A 48 7.98 -4.47 -1.61
CA VAL A 48 6.80 -4.89 -2.38
C VAL A 48 7.10 -6.09 -3.27
N ASN A 49 8.23 -6.09 -3.97
CA ASN A 49 8.55 -7.07 -5.02
C ASN A 49 9.14 -8.36 -4.43
N SER A 50 8.39 -8.99 -3.52
CA SER A 50 8.84 -10.17 -2.76
C SER A 50 9.12 -11.42 -3.63
N LEU A 51 8.48 -11.53 -4.79
CA LEU A 51 8.74 -12.60 -5.77
C LEU A 51 9.73 -12.17 -6.87
N GLY A 52 10.33 -10.98 -6.74
CA GLY A 52 11.12 -10.34 -7.78
C GLY A 52 10.26 -9.63 -8.84
N HIS A 53 10.94 -8.88 -9.70
CA HIS A 53 10.35 -8.16 -10.82
C HIS A 53 9.85 -9.11 -11.89
N CYS A 54 8.66 -8.84 -12.43
CA CYS A 54 8.05 -9.55 -13.56
C CYS A 54 8.01 -11.08 -13.40
N HIS A 55 7.75 -11.57 -12.18
CA HIS A 55 7.68 -13.01 -11.92
C HIS A 55 6.68 -13.71 -12.88
N PRO A 56 7.08 -14.73 -13.65
CA PRO A 56 6.25 -15.28 -14.74
C PRO A 56 4.85 -15.72 -14.33
N VAL A 57 4.70 -16.29 -13.13
CA VAL A 57 3.39 -16.71 -12.58
C VAL A 57 2.47 -15.51 -12.34
N VAL A 58 3.02 -14.39 -11.83
CA VAL A 58 2.23 -13.17 -11.55
C VAL A 58 1.81 -12.50 -12.86
N VAL A 59 2.76 -12.36 -13.79
CA VAL A 59 2.49 -11.77 -15.12
C VAL A 59 1.40 -12.54 -15.84
N LYS A 60 1.52 -13.87 -15.90
CA LYS A 60 0.52 -14.75 -16.52
C LYS A 60 -0.86 -14.58 -15.89
N ALA A 61 -0.96 -14.65 -14.55
CA ALA A 61 -2.23 -14.54 -13.84
C ALA A 61 -2.92 -13.18 -14.07
N ILE A 62 -2.15 -12.07 -14.07
CA ILE A 62 -2.68 -10.74 -14.35
C ILE A 62 -3.17 -10.65 -15.80
N THR A 63 -2.39 -11.10 -16.78
CA THR A 63 -2.76 -11.05 -18.20
C THR A 63 -4.00 -11.89 -18.49
N GLU A 64 -4.11 -13.10 -17.95
CA GLU A 64 -5.28 -13.95 -18.11
C GLU A 64 -6.55 -13.31 -17.53
N GLN A 65 -6.46 -12.80 -16.29
CA GLN A 65 -7.62 -12.19 -15.64
C GLN A 65 -8.02 -10.86 -16.30
N ALA A 66 -7.06 -10.03 -16.72
CA ALA A 66 -7.34 -8.77 -17.41
C ALA A 66 -8.06 -8.97 -18.75
N ASN A 67 -7.71 -10.02 -19.50
CA ASN A 67 -8.41 -10.42 -20.72
C ASN A 67 -9.79 -11.05 -20.46
N THR A 68 -10.09 -11.41 -19.21
CA THR A 68 -11.34 -12.06 -18.83
C THR A 68 -12.33 -11.08 -18.21
N LEU A 69 -11.96 -10.42 -17.11
CA LEU A 69 -12.79 -9.49 -16.36
C LEU A 69 -11.93 -8.65 -15.39
N MET A 70 -12.02 -7.32 -15.47
CA MET A 70 -11.21 -6.40 -14.64
C MET A 70 -11.91 -5.87 -13.39
N HIS A 71 -13.08 -5.23 -13.53
CA HIS A 71 -13.74 -4.56 -12.42
C HIS A 71 -15.26 -4.59 -12.55
N THR A 72 -15.94 -4.96 -11.46
CA THR A 72 -17.41 -5.06 -11.40
C THR A 72 -17.98 -4.48 -10.11
N SER A 73 -17.21 -3.66 -9.37
CA SER A 73 -17.51 -3.26 -7.98
C SER A 73 -17.75 -4.45 -7.04
N ASN A 74 -18.22 -4.18 -5.81
CA ASN A 74 -18.55 -5.22 -4.83
C ASN A 74 -20.03 -5.68 -4.90
N ILE A 75 -20.82 -5.18 -5.86
CA ILE A 75 -22.25 -5.53 -5.95
C ILE A 75 -22.50 -6.90 -6.60
N TYR A 76 -21.51 -7.44 -7.34
CA TYR A 76 -21.59 -8.73 -8.00
C TYR A 76 -20.55 -9.71 -7.44
N TYR A 77 -20.83 -11.00 -7.55
CA TYR A 77 -19.86 -12.03 -7.20
C TYR A 77 -18.76 -12.16 -8.26
N THR A 78 -17.52 -12.27 -7.80
CA THR A 78 -16.38 -12.64 -8.65
C THR A 78 -15.56 -13.75 -7.99
N THR A 79 -15.12 -14.70 -8.80
CA THR A 79 -14.42 -15.91 -8.31
C THR A 79 -13.03 -15.62 -7.70
N PRO A 80 -12.19 -14.72 -8.24
CA PRO A 80 -10.86 -14.49 -7.69
C PRO A 80 -10.87 -13.98 -6.24
N GLN A 81 -11.78 -13.07 -5.92
CA GLN A 81 -11.84 -12.43 -4.61
C GLN A 81 -12.18 -13.43 -3.50
N ILE A 82 -13.17 -14.30 -3.72
CA ILE A 82 -13.58 -15.31 -2.72
C ILE A 82 -12.51 -16.41 -2.55
N LYS A 83 -11.83 -16.81 -3.64
CA LYS A 83 -10.72 -17.77 -3.57
C LYS A 83 -9.54 -17.21 -2.78
N LEU A 84 -9.21 -15.93 -2.98
CA LEU A 84 -8.17 -15.26 -2.20
C LEU A 84 -8.57 -15.17 -0.72
N ALA A 85 -9.82 -14.82 -0.42
CA ALA A 85 -10.33 -14.77 0.95
C ALA A 85 -10.23 -16.13 1.64
N GLU A 86 -10.65 -17.21 0.97
CA GLU A 86 -10.53 -18.58 1.48
C GLU A 86 -9.07 -18.94 1.77
N LEU A 87 -8.16 -18.65 0.84
CA LEU A 87 -6.74 -18.94 1.00
C LEU A 87 -6.14 -18.22 2.22
N LEU A 88 -6.44 -16.93 2.40
CA LEU A 88 -5.93 -16.13 3.52
C LEU A 88 -6.49 -16.62 4.86
N VAL A 89 -7.79 -16.89 4.94
CA VAL A 89 -8.45 -17.38 6.16
C VAL A 89 -7.89 -18.74 6.57
N LYS A 90 -7.79 -19.70 5.62
CA LYS A 90 -7.28 -21.05 5.93
C LYS A 90 -5.81 -21.08 6.36
N ASN A 91 -5.05 -20.02 6.08
CA ASN A 91 -3.62 -19.91 6.39
C ASN A 91 -3.32 -18.81 7.43
N SER A 92 -4.31 -18.38 8.20
CA SER A 92 -4.13 -17.39 9.26
C SER A 92 -5.01 -17.68 10.47
N CYS A 93 -4.91 -16.85 11.50
CA CYS A 93 -5.77 -16.91 12.70
C CYS A 93 -7.05 -16.08 12.56
N LEU A 94 -7.37 -15.59 11.35
CA LEU A 94 -8.50 -14.69 11.11
C LEU A 94 -9.70 -15.44 10.53
N ASP A 95 -10.91 -15.03 10.89
CA ASP A 95 -12.15 -15.65 10.38
C ASP A 95 -12.63 -15.07 9.03
N LYS A 96 -12.30 -13.80 8.76
CA LYS A 96 -12.77 -13.04 7.58
C LYS A 96 -11.73 -12.04 7.13
N VAL A 97 -11.78 -11.67 5.86
CA VAL A 97 -10.94 -10.63 5.28
C VAL A 97 -11.76 -9.55 4.59
N PHE A 98 -11.25 -8.32 4.64
CA PHE A 98 -11.70 -7.20 3.82
C PHE A 98 -10.56 -6.84 2.87
N ILE A 99 -10.85 -6.70 1.58
CA ILE A 99 -9.83 -6.44 0.54
C ILE A 99 -9.92 -4.96 0.15
N CYS A 100 -8.76 -4.29 0.15
CA CYS A 100 -8.57 -2.92 -0.27
C CYS A 100 -7.31 -2.79 -1.13
N ASN A 101 -6.98 -1.58 -1.57
CA ASN A 101 -5.98 -1.34 -2.61
C ASN A 101 -4.63 -0.90 -2.04
N SER A 102 -4.62 -0.32 -0.85
CA SER A 102 -3.40 0.16 -0.20
C SER A 102 -3.31 -0.23 1.27
N GLY A 103 -2.09 -0.21 1.81
CA GLY A 103 -1.87 -0.35 3.25
C GLY A 103 -2.55 0.74 4.07
N THR A 104 -2.70 1.96 3.52
CA THR A 104 -3.39 3.07 4.20
C THR A 104 -4.90 2.82 4.32
N GLU A 105 -5.53 2.23 3.29
CA GLU A 105 -6.95 1.84 3.37
C GLU A 105 -7.15 0.67 4.34
N ALA A 106 -6.18 -0.27 4.40
CA ALA A 106 -6.23 -1.38 5.34
C ALA A 106 -6.17 -0.89 6.79
N THR A 107 -5.26 0.05 7.10
CA THR A 107 -5.13 0.65 8.43
C THR A 107 -6.35 1.49 8.80
N GLU A 108 -6.90 2.27 7.87
CA GLU A 108 -8.18 2.96 8.09
C GLU A 108 -9.34 1.99 8.36
N GLY A 109 -9.44 0.92 7.58
CA GLY A 109 -10.43 -0.13 7.77
C GLY A 109 -10.33 -0.77 9.15
N ALA A 110 -9.11 -1.08 9.59
CA ALA A 110 -8.84 -1.63 10.91
C ALA A 110 -9.24 -0.67 12.04
N VAL A 111 -8.87 0.62 11.94
CA VAL A 111 -9.26 1.65 12.93
C VAL A 111 -10.77 1.82 12.98
N LYS A 112 -11.46 1.85 11.83
CA LYS A 112 -12.93 1.94 11.78
C LYS A 112 -13.59 0.73 12.43
N LEU A 113 -13.08 -0.47 12.17
CA LEU A 113 -13.59 -1.70 12.77
C LEU A 113 -13.38 -1.70 14.29
N ALA A 114 -12.19 -1.34 14.77
CA ALA A 114 -11.86 -1.26 16.19
C ALA A 114 -12.72 -0.23 16.92
N ARG A 115 -12.87 0.99 16.37
CA ARG A 115 -13.74 2.03 16.94
C ARG A 115 -15.21 1.63 16.95
N ARG A 116 -15.72 0.99 15.89
CA ARG A 116 -17.09 0.47 15.86
C ARG A 116 -17.30 -0.61 16.92
N TYR A 117 -16.34 -1.52 17.07
CA TYR A 117 -16.37 -2.55 18.10
C TYR A 117 -16.38 -1.92 19.50
N GLY A 118 -15.49 -0.97 19.76
CA GLY A 118 -15.43 -0.29 21.06
C GLY A 118 -16.70 0.51 21.38
N HIS A 119 -17.33 1.11 20.36
CA HIS A 119 -18.63 1.75 20.50
C HIS A 119 -19.74 0.77 20.93
N ILE A 120 -19.83 -0.39 20.28
CA ILE A 120 -20.90 -1.36 20.52
C ILE A 120 -20.65 -2.17 21.80
N HIS A 121 -19.39 -2.52 22.10
CA HIS A 121 -19.04 -3.54 23.09
C HIS A 121 -18.19 -3.04 24.26
N LEU A 122 -17.52 -1.89 24.15
CA LEU A 122 -16.55 -1.41 25.16
C LEU A 122 -16.88 0.00 25.66
N LYS A 123 -18.16 0.27 25.93
CA LYS A 123 -18.64 1.53 26.53
C LYS A 123 -18.17 2.79 25.77
N GLY A 124 -18.07 2.72 24.44
CA GLY A 124 -17.66 3.87 23.64
C GLY A 124 -16.16 4.01 23.39
N ALA A 125 -15.33 3.00 23.73
CA ALA A 125 -13.89 3.09 23.51
C ALA A 125 -13.55 3.39 22.03
N TYR A 126 -12.73 4.42 21.79
CA TYR A 126 -12.37 4.87 20.44
C TYR A 126 -10.90 5.31 20.25
N GLU A 127 -10.16 5.48 21.35
CA GLU A 127 -8.76 5.91 21.29
C GLU A 127 -7.88 4.81 20.70
N VAL A 128 -6.99 5.21 19.78
CA VAL A 128 -6.03 4.30 19.13
C VAL A 128 -4.63 4.70 19.58
N ILE A 129 -3.95 3.77 20.26
CA ILE A 129 -2.57 3.96 20.71
C ILE A 129 -1.63 3.45 19.62
N THR A 130 -0.65 4.25 19.22
CA THR A 130 0.39 3.87 18.24
C THR A 130 1.78 4.18 18.77
N GLY A 131 2.80 3.51 18.23
CA GLY A 131 4.18 3.69 18.68
C GLY A 131 4.88 4.90 18.06
N THR A 132 5.77 5.53 18.80
CA THR A 132 6.71 6.54 18.31
C THR A 132 7.57 5.95 17.18
N GLY A 133 7.73 6.70 16.08
CA GLY A 133 8.44 6.25 14.88
C GLY A 133 7.62 5.40 13.91
N SER A 134 6.36 5.06 14.26
CA SER A 134 5.47 4.29 13.38
C SER A 134 5.09 5.02 12.08
N PHE A 135 4.62 4.26 11.10
CA PHE A 135 4.08 4.76 9.84
C PHE A 135 2.84 3.94 9.45
N HIS A 136 1.67 4.59 9.38
CA HIS A 136 0.39 3.93 9.12
C HIS A 136 -0.33 4.41 7.86
N GLY A 137 0.28 5.33 7.12
CA GLY A 137 -0.25 5.84 5.86
C GLY A 137 -0.21 7.36 5.76
N ARG A 138 -0.82 7.87 4.69
CA ARG A 138 -0.77 9.30 4.32
C ARG A 138 -2.14 10.00 4.24
N THR A 139 -3.24 9.28 4.50
CA THR A 139 -4.53 9.95 4.72
C THR A 139 -4.49 10.73 6.03
N LEU A 140 -5.33 11.75 6.17
CA LEU A 140 -5.27 12.67 7.30
C LEU A 140 -5.38 11.95 8.66
N ALA A 141 -6.25 10.93 8.77
CA ALA A 141 -6.36 10.13 9.99
C ALA A 141 -5.15 9.22 10.22
N MET A 142 -4.56 8.64 9.16
CA MET A 142 -3.39 7.77 9.29
C MET A 142 -2.10 8.55 9.49
N VAL A 143 -2.06 9.83 9.10
CA VAL A 143 -1.03 10.78 9.52
C VAL A 143 -1.12 11.03 11.04
N SER A 144 -2.33 11.23 11.60
CA SER A 144 -2.50 11.30 13.07
C SER A 144 -2.05 10.03 13.78
N ALA A 145 -2.34 8.86 13.19
CA ALA A 145 -1.90 7.59 13.72
C ALA A 145 -0.37 7.40 13.63
N SER A 146 0.29 7.98 12.62
CA SER A 146 1.72 7.82 12.40
C SER A 146 2.53 8.62 13.42
N GLY A 147 3.34 7.95 14.25
CA GLY A 147 4.14 8.56 15.32
C GLY A 147 5.38 9.31 14.83
N GLN A 148 5.26 10.13 13.78
CA GLN A 148 6.35 10.90 13.17
C GLN A 148 5.91 12.37 12.96
N THR A 149 6.38 13.28 13.82
CA THR A 149 5.99 14.70 13.83
C THR A 149 6.14 15.39 12.48
N LYS A 150 7.22 15.09 11.73
CA LYS A 150 7.46 15.63 10.38
C LYS A 150 6.33 15.39 9.39
N PHE A 151 5.53 14.35 9.59
CA PHE A 151 4.38 14.05 8.74
C PHE A 151 3.08 14.67 9.24
N GLN A 152 2.98 14.99 10.53
CA GLN A 152 1.79 15.57 11.17
C GLN A 152 1.76 17.10 11.07
N GLU A 153 2.91 17.75 11.31
CA GLU A 153 3.06 19.20 11.43
C GLU A 153 2.41 19.99 10.28
N PRO A 154 2.55 19.59 8.99
CA PRO A 154 1.96 20.35 7.89
C PRO A 154 0.41 20.32 7.83
N TYR A 155 -0.24 19.45 8.59
CA TYR A 155 -1.69 19.20 8.50
C TYR A 155 -2.45 19.54 9.79
N ILE A 156 -1.82 20.28 10.71
CA ILE A 156 -2.49 20.73 11.93
C ILE A 156 -3.61 21.72 11.57
N PRO A 157 -4.85 21.56 12.11
CA PRO A 157 -5.27 20.56 13.09
C PRO A 157 -5.51 19.17 12.49
N ILE A 158 -4.99 18.13 13.15
CA ILE A 158 -5.15 16.73 12.75
C ILE A 158 -6.32 16.06 13.50
N PRO A 159 -6.93 14.99 12.94
CA PRO A 159 -7.97 14.19 13.59
C PRO A 159 -7.56 13.71 14.99
N SER A 160 -8.51 13.78 15.92
CA SER A 160 -8.34 13.34 17.30
C SER A 160 -8.58 11.83 17.50
N GLY A 161 -8.34 11.35 18.73
CA GLY A 161 -8.53 9.95 19.11
C GLY A 161 -7.37 9.03 18.71
N PHE A 162 -6.18 9.60 18.48
CA PHE A 162 -4.91 8.90 18.30
C PHE A 162 -3.93 9.38 19.36
N ILE A 163 -3.25 8.45 20.03
CA ILE A 163 -2.24 8.72 21.05
C ILE A 163 -0.94 8.05 20.60
N ASN A 164 0.11 8.83 20.36
CA ASN A 164 1.43 8.29 20.01
C ASN A 164 2.26 8.16 21.30
N VAL A 165 2.72 6.95 21.63
CA VAL A 165 3.53 6.64 22.84
C VAL A 165 4.84 5.94 22.52
#